data_AF-A0AB73QHM7-F1
#
_entry.id   AF-A0AB73QHM7-F1
#
_cell.length_a   1.000
_cell.length_b   1.000
_cell.length_c   1.000
_cell.angle_alpha   90.00
_cell.angle_beta   90.00
_cell.angle_gamma   90.00
#
_symmetry.space_group_name_H-M   'P 1'
#
loop_
_entity.id
_entity.type
_entity.pdbx_description
1 polymer ?
#
loop_
_entity_poly.entity_id
_entity_poly.type
_entity_poly.pdbx_seq_one_letter_code
_entity_poly.pdbx_strand_id
1 'polypeptide(L)'
;MKHAISDETSTEHLKYWMRRWAFNHQREWYKAGIDNRTRNITKTRQAGADIFFALEGLIDALETGRDQIYFNSGDDADSAAQQYTLNWMKIGHVADFDIVGGEVSKLNAIRLDNGAQISFVNESSHAAGYSGNVYVSEYAWAENPGRLLKIAKGISMHKRHRSTFYTTPSLDADAFTFWLQAQKSDSQWSQSVTIEDIAGNGCLYSPDDVVRLREEMSELEFAMLYMCQWPTQAVNQVVPL
;
A
#
# COMPACT_ATOMS: atom_id res chain seq x y z
N MET A 1 23.36 0.78 -12.54
CA MET A 1 23.18 -0.69 -12.51
C MET A 1 21.69 -0.92 -12.77
N LYS A 2 21.28 -1.45 -13.93
CA LYS A 2 21.45 -2.83 -14.43
C LYS A 2 20.48 -3.76 -13.70
N HIS A 3 19.44 -4.19 -14.42
CA HIS A 3 18.86 -5.53 -14.39
C HIS A 3 18.81 -6.21 -13.01
N ALA A 4 17.64 -6.18 -12.40
CA ALA A 4 17.32 -7.06 -11.28
C ALA A 4 17.10 -8.47 -11.82
N ILE A 5 17.86 -9.42 -11.28
CA ILE A 5 17.84 -10.82 -11.71
C ILE A 5 16.58 -11.47 -11.13
N SER A 6 15.79 -12.09 -11.99
CA SER A 6 14.71 -12.98 -11.56
C SER A 6 15.26 -14.41 -11.46
N ASP A 7 15.43 -14.91 -10.24
CA ASP A 7 15.75 -16.31 -9.93
C ASP A 7 14.68 -16.82 -8.93
N GLU A 8 14.17 -18.03 -9.15
CA GLU A 8 13.24 -18.73 -8.24
C GLU A 8 13.83 -18.85 -6.82
N THR A 9 15.16 -18.98 -6.71
CA THR A 9 15.86 -19.01 -5.43
C THR A 9 15.69 -17.70 -4.65
N SER A 10 15.63 -16.57 -5.34
CA SER A 10 15.47 -15.24 -4.73
C SER A 10 14.03 -14.98 -4.26
N THR A 11 13.02 -15.44 -5.00
CA THR A 11 11.62 -15.28 -4.56
C THR A 11 11.29 -16.16 -3.36
N GLU A 12 11.85 -17.36 -3.26
CA GLU A 12 11.66 -18.21 -2.08
C GLU A 12 12.30 -17.63 -0.82
N HIS A 13 13.44 -16.93 -0.95
CA HIS A 13 14.03 -16.18 0.16
C HIS A 13 13.13 -15.00 0.58
N LEU A 14 12.58 -14.24 -0.38
CA LEU A 14 11.62 -13.17 -0.08
C LEU A 14 10.35 -13.70 0.60
N LYS A 15 9.79 -14.81 0.12
CA LYS A 15 8.64 -15.46 0.75
C LYS A 15 8.96 -16.03 2.13
N TYR A 16 10.18 -16.51 2.36
CA TYR A 16 10.64 -16.88 3.70
C TYR A 16 10.55 -15.68 4.65
N TRP A 17 11.06 -14.52 4.25
CA TRP A 17 10.96 -13.30 5.04
C TRP A 17 9.51 -12.85 5.22
N MET A 18 8.67 -12.92 4.17
CA MET A 18 7.23 -12.66 4.28
C MET A 18 6.60 -13.52 5.38
N ARG A 19 6.84 -14.83 5.36
CA ARG A 19 6.29 -15.76 6.36
C ARG A 19 6.83 -15.53 7.77
N ARG A 20 8.08 -15.08 7.91
CA ARG A 20 8.75 -14.93 9.20
C ARG A 20 8.51 -13.57 9.84
N TRP A 21 8.50 -12.51 9.06
CA TRP A 21 8.48 -11.13 9.53
C TRP A 21 7.08 -10.51 9.51
N ALA A 22 6.22 -10.88 8.55
CA ALA A 22 4.90 -10.26 8.46
C ALA A 22 4.06 -10.54 9.71
N PHE A 23 3.42 -9.48 10.22
CA PHE A 23 2.44 -9.55 11.29
C PHE A 23 1.16 -10.27 10.84
N ASN A 24 0.32 -10.67 11.79
CA ASN A 24 -0.88 -11.45 11.48
C ASN A 24 -1.81 -10.74 10.49
N HIS A 25 -2.08 -9.44 10.69
CA HIS A 25 -2.91 -8.64 9.78
C HIS A 25 -2.31 -8.55 8.38
N GLN A 26 -0.99 -8.43 8.27
CA GLN A 26 -0.28 -8.43 6.99
C GLN A 26 -0.40 -9.78 6.26
N ARG A 27 -0.34 -10.91 6.99
CA ARG A 27 -0.56 -12.24 6.39
C ARG A 27 -1.99 -12.40 5.87
N GLU A 28 -2.97 -11.84 6.56
CA GLU A 28 -4.35 -11.79 6.08
C GLU A 28 -4.45 -10.93 4.82
N TRP A 29 -3.77 -9.77 4.76
CA TRP A 29 -3.69 -8.97 3.55
C TRP A 29 -3.11 -9.77 2.39
N TYR A 30 -2.00 -10.50 2.61
CA TYR A 30 -1.38 -11.34 1.59
C TYR A 30 -2.38 -12.35 1.01
N LYS A 31 -3.04 -13.11 1.89
CA LYS A 31 -4.05 -14.10 1.52
C LYS A 31 -5.20 -13.45 0.74
N ALA A 32 -5.72 -12.33 1.24
CA ALA A 32 -6.79 -11.60 0.58
C ALA A 32 -6.38 -11.12 -0.82
N GLY A 33 -5.12 -10.71 -1.04
CA GLY A 33 -4.62 -10.31 -2.35
C GLY A 33 -4.46 -11.46 -3.34
N ILE A 34 -4.30 -12.69 -2.85
CA ILE A 34 -4.30 -13.90 -3.70
C ILE A 34 -5.73 -14.17 -4.17
N ASP A 35 -6.67 -14.19 -3.24
CA ASP A 35 -8.06 -14.62 -3.45
C ASP A 35 -8.91 -13.54 -4.13
N ASN A 36 -8.55 -12.27 -3.98
CA ASN A 36 -9.36 -11.14 -4.44
C ASN A 36 -8.58 -10.22 -5.37
N ARG A 37 -9.22 -9.86 -6.48
CA ARG A 37 -8.64 -8.93 -7.45
C ARG A 37 -8.53 -7.51 -6.91
N THR A 38 -9.48 -7.10 -6.07
CA THR A 38 -9.52 -5.77 -5.47
C THR A 38 -9.69 -5.90 -3.97
N ARG A 39 -8.84 -5.23 -3.21
CA ARG A 39 -8.93 -5.15 -1.75
C ARG A 39 -8.80 -3.70 -1.26
N ASN A 40 -9.60 -3.37 -0.25
CA ASN A 40 -9.69 -2.06 0.38
C ASN A 40 -9.39 -2.18 1.88
N ILE A 41 -8.35 -1.50 2.35
CA ILE A 41 -7.84 -1.67 3.70
C ILE A 41 -7.93 -0.33 4.44
N THR A 42 -8.70 -0.29 5.50
CA THR A 42 -8.71 0.85 6.43
C THR A 42 -7.77 0.49 7.56
N LYS A 43 -6.71 1.25 7.76
CA LYS A 43 -5.66 0.86 8.71
C LYS A 43 -5.28 2.01 9.62
N THR A 44 -4.82 1.63 10.81
CA THR A 44 -4.12 2.51 11.73
C THR A 44 -2.79 2.97 11.15
N ARG A 45 -2.34 4.18 11.50
CA ARG A 45 -0.98 4.61 11.20
C ARG A 45 0.02 3.61 11.78
N GLN A 46 1.17 3.50 11.12
CA GLN A 46 2.25 2.61 11.54
C GLN A 46 1.90 1.10 11.53
N ALA A 47 0.85 0.67 10.82
CA ALA A 47 0.55 -0.76 10.62
C ALA A 47 1.55 -1.53 9.73
N GLY A 48 2.65 -0.89 9.28
CA GLY A 48 3.65 -1.48 8.39
C GLY A 48 3.17 -1.76 6.97
N ALA A 49 2.24 -0.96 6.44
CA ALA A 49 1.63 -1.20 5.12
C ALA A 49 2.62 -1.06 3.95
N ASP A 50 3.35 0.05 3.84
CA ASP A 50 4.21 0.30 2.67
C ASP A 50 5.36 -0.71 2.56
N ILE A 51 6.01 -1.05 3.67
CA ILE A 51 7.07 -2.07 3.70
C ILE A 51 6.55 -3.45 3.31
N PHE A 52 5.33 -3.81 3.74
CA PHE A 52 4.72 -5.08 3.42
C PHE A 52 4.31 -5.15 1.95
N PHE A 53 3.62 -4.12 1.43
CA PHE A 53 3.19 -4.09 0.04
C PHE A 53 4.33 -3.92 -0.95
N ALA A 54 5.47 -3.32 -0.54
CA ALA A 54 6.70 -3.36 -1.32
C ALA A 54 7.23 -4.79 -1.48
N LEU A 55 7.25 -5.60 -0.41
CA LEU A 55 7.65 -7.01 -0.49
C LEU A 55 6.68 -7.82 -1.36
N GLU A 56 5.37 -7.65 -1.14
CA GLU A 56 4.36 -8.36 -1.90
C GLU A 56 4.45 -8.06 -3.40
N GLY A 57 4.49 -6.77 -3.78
CA GLY A 57 4.57 -6.39 -5.18
C GLY A 57 5.90 -6.80 -5.83
N LEU A 58 7.02 -6.79 -5.09
CA LEU A 58 8.29 -7.32 -5.59
C LEU A 58 8.19 -8.82 -5.91
N ILE A 59 7.62 -9.62 -5.00
CA ILE A 59 7.39 -11.05 -5.23
C ILE A 59 6.47 -11.24 -6.45
N ASP A 60 5.36 -10.51 -6.52
CA ASP A 60 4.40 -10.61 -7.63
C ASP A 60 5.04 -10.25 -8.98
N ALA A 61 5.86 -9.20 -9.02
CA ALA A 61 6.58 -8.78 -10.20
C ALA A 61 7.57 -9.85 -10.68
N LEU A 62 8.38 -10.41 -9.76
CA LEU A 62 9.38 -11.44 -10.07
C LEU A 62 8.73 -12.73 -10.58
N GLU A 63 7.59 -13.13 -10.01
CA GLU A 63 6.95 -14.41 -10.34
C GLU A 63 6.04 -14.34 -11.55
N THR A 64 5.39 -13.19 -11.80
CA THR A 64 4.31 -13.11 -12.79
C THR A 64 4.63 -12.24 -13.99
N GLY A 65 5.71 -11.44 -13.94
CA GLY A 65 6.02 -10.48 -14.98
C GLY A 65 5.01 -9.32 -15.06
N ARG A 66 4.11 -9.16 -14.07
CA ARG A 66 3.18 -8.03 -14.03
C ARG A 66 3.90 -6.78 -13.53
N ASP A 67 3.61 -5.66 -14.18
CA ASP A 67 4.03 -4.35 -13.72
C ASP A 67 3.32 -4.02 -12.39
N GLN A 68 4.02 -3.27 -11.53
CA GLN A 68 3.52 -2.80 -10.23
C GLN A 68 3.60 -1.28 -10.20
N ILE A 69 2.51 -0.62 -9.86
CA ILE A 69 2.42 0.84 -9.83
C ILE A 69 2.03 1.27 -8.41
N TYR A 70 2.95 1.94 -7.74
CA TYR A 70 2.75 2.51 -6.41
C TYR A 70 2.40 3.98 -6.54
N PHE A 71 1.20 4.34 -6.08
CA PHE A 71 0.78 5.72 -5.91
C PHE A 71 1.05 6.17 -4.48
N ASN A 72 1.81 7.25 -4.34
CA ASN A 72 2.00 7.97 -3.09
C ASN A 72 1.10 9.20 -3.04
N SER A 73 0.57 9.54 -1.86
CA SER A 73 -0.07 10.84 -1.64
C SER A 73 0.99 11.92 -1.43
N GLY A 74 0.81 13.08 -2.06
CA GLY A 74 1.77 14.19 -2.05
C GLY A 74 2.89 14.11 -3.09
N ASP A 75 3.73 15.14 -3.10
CA ASP A 75 4.73 15.42 -4.15
C ASP A 75 6.12 14.82 -3.90
N ASP A 76 6.30 14.08 -2.80
CA ASP A 76 7.61 13.56 -2.42
C ASP A 76 8.20 12.64 -3.50
N ALA A 77 9.43 12.99 -3.93
CA ALA A 77 10.16 12.26 -4.97
C ALA A 77 10.61 10.86 -4.50
N ASP A 78 10.79 10.67 -3.19
CA ASP A 78 11.28 9.42 -2.58
C ASP A 78 10.16 8.71 -1.82
N SER A 79 9.28 8.01 -2.54
CA SER A 79 8.18 7.28 -1.89
C SER A 79 8.71 6.20 -0.93
N ALA A 80 8.04 6.00 0.22
CA ALA A 80 8.40 4.94 1.17
C ALA A 80 8.42 3.55 0.50
N ALA A 81 7.47 3.30 -0.41
CA ALA A 81 7.39 2.07 -1.19
C ALA A 81 8.66 1.81 -2.02
N GLN A 82 9.27 2.85 -2.61
CA GLN A 82 10.51 2.72 -3.37
C GLN A 82 11.67 2.30 -2.46
N GLN A 83 11.85 2.98 -1.34
CA GLN A 83 12.90 2.68 -0.38
C GLN A 83 12.77 1.24 0.15
N TYR A 84 11.56 0.82 0.51
CA TYR A 84 11.32 -0.55 0.96
C TYR A 84 11.51 -1.58 -0.14
N THR A 85 11.14 -1.28 -1.40
CA THR A 85 11.37 -2.18 -2.54
C THR A 85 12.87 -2.45 -2.73
N LEU A 86 13.69 -1.40 -2.70
CA LEU A 86 15.15 -1.53 -2.81
C LEU A 86 15.75 -2.33 -1.64
N ASN A 87 15.26 -2.10 -0.42
CA ASN A 87 15.69 -2.88 0.75
C ASN A 87 15.35 -4.36 0.60
N TRP A 88 14.14 -4.70 0.14
CA TRP A 88 13.74 -6.09 -0.08
C TRP A 88 14.54 -6.74 -1.20
N MET A 89 14.80 -6.02 -2.29
CA MET A 89 15.67 -6.53 -3.36
C MET A 89 17.07 -6.88 -2.86
N LYS A 90 17.64 -6.07 -1.95
CA LYS A 90 18.92 -6.36 -1.30
C LYS A 90 18.84 -7.60 -0.40
N ILE A 91 17.82 -7.67 0.46
CA ILE A 91 17.61 -8.80 1.38
C ILE A 91 17.39 -10.12 0.63
N GLY A 92 16.61 -10.06 -0.45
CA GLY A 92 16.29 -11.22 -1.30
C GLY A 92 17.39 -11.59 -2.29
N HIS A 93 18.53 -10.88 -2.30
CA HIS A 93 19.60 -11.04 -3.29
C HIS A 93 19.11 -10.96 -4.75
N VAL A 94 18.11 -10.11 -5.00
CA VAL A 94 17.52 -9.88 -6.33
C VAL A 94 18.41 -8.95 -7.17
N ALA A 95 19.03 -7.97 -6.52
CA ALA A 95 19.97 -7.05 -7.13
C ALA A 95 21.04 -6.66 -6.10
N ASP A 96 22.29 -6.63 -6.54
CA ASP A 96 23.39 -6.14 -5.73
C ASP A 96 23.49 -4.62 -5.91
N PHE A 97 22.84 -3.88 -5.01
CA PHE A 97 23.02 -2.45 -4.97
C PHE A 97 24.27 -2.14 -4.14
N ASP A 98 25.42 -2.00 -4.80
CA ASP A 98 26.49 -1.19 -4.22
C ASP A 98 25.88 0.20 -3.97
N ILE A 99 25.91 0.67 -2.72
CA ILE A 99 25.52 2.05 -2.36
C ILE A 99 26.59 2.99 -2.94
N VAL A 100 26.66 3.10 -4.26
CA VAL A 100 27.47 4.09 -4.93
C VAL A 100 26.61 5.35 -5.00
N GLY A 101 26.73 6.18 -3.95
CA GLY A 101 26.54 7.62 -4.08
C GLY A 101 25.17 8.14 -4.54
N GLY A 102 24.05 7.58 -4.07
CA GLY A 102 22.78 8.32 -4.06
C GLY A 102 22.02 8.45 -5.39
N GLU A 103 22.24 7.56 -6.36
CA GLU A 103 21.49 7.61 -7.64
C GLU A 103 20.27 6.69 -7.71
N VAL A 104 20.18 5.64 -6.88
CA VAL A 104 19.06 4.67 -6.95
C VAL A 104 17.73 5.28 -6.47
N SER A 105 17.77 6.27 -5.57
CA SER A 105 16.58 6.98 -5.11
C SER A 105 15.95 7.89 -6.19
N LYS A 106 16.71 8.29 -7.22
CA LYS A 106 16.18 9.13 -8.31
C LYS A 106 15.38 8.35 -9.37
N LEU A 107 15.23 7.04 -9.22
CA LEU A 107 14.55 6.19 -10.20
C LEU A 107 13.06 6.06 -9.88
N ASN A 108 12.21 6.75 -10.64
CA ASN A 108 10.75 6.57 -10.57
C ASN A 108 10.29 5.19 -11.09
N ALA A 109 11.19 4.35 -11.60
CA ALA A 109 10.89 2.98 -12.01
C ALA A 109 12.10 2.04 -11.96
N ILE A 110 11.83 0.76 -11.71
CA ILE A 110 12.79 -0.36 -11.71
C ILE A 110 12.29 -1.40 -12.71
N ARG A 111 13.15 -1.84 -13.64
CA ARG A 111 12.83 -2.90 -14.62
C ARG A 111 13.52 -4.20 -14.21
N LEU A 112 12.77 -5.30 -14.19
CA LEU A 112 13.24 -6.66 -13.92
C LEU A 112 13.54 -7.40 -15.22
N ASP A 113 14.37 -8.44 -15.15
CA ASP A 113 14.77 -9.24 -16.33
C ASP A 113 13.65 -10.05 -16.96
N ASN A 114 12.60 -10.34 -16.19
CA ASN A 114 11.38 -10.98 -16.69
C ASN A 114 10.43 -10.00 -17.41
N GLY A 115 10.83 -8.72 -17.58
CA GLY A 115 10.08 -7.69 -18.27
C GLY A 115 9.16 -6.86 -17.38
N ALA A 116 8.92 -7.24 -16.11
CA ALA A 116 8.10 -6.44 -15.21
C ALA A 116 8.75 -5.09 -14.91
N GLN A 117 7.93 -4.05 -14.78
CA GLN A 117 8.33 -2.74 -14.28
C GLN A 117 7.63 -2.41 -12.96
N ILE A 118 8.41 -2.02 -11.97
CA ILE A 118 7.92 -1.45 -10.70
C ILE A 118 8.05 0.06 -10.81
N SER A 119 6.95 0.81 -10.76
CA SER A 119 6.90 2.26 -10.95
C SER A 119 6.38 2.95 -9.70
N PHE A 120 6.98 4.09 -9.35
CA PHE A 120 6.61 4.93 -8.22
C PHE A 120 6.12 6.27 -8.78
N VAL A 121 4.86 6.58 -8.52
CA VAL A 121 4.16 7.73 -9.10
C VAL A 121 3.45 8.51 -8.01
N ASN A 122 3.29 9.82 -8.24
CA ASN A 122 2.53 10.71 -7.39
C ASN A 122 1.22 11.13 -8.09
N GLU A 123 0.40 11.90 -7.37
CA GLU A 123 -0.92 12.33 -7.83
C GLU A 123 -0.90 13.31 -9.02
N SER A 124 0.21 13.99 -9.25
CA SER A 124 0.39 14.88 -10.41
C SER A 124 0.61 14.13 -11.72
N SER A 125 0.95 12.83 -11.67
CA SER A 125 1.13 12.00 -12.86
C SER A 125 -0.18 11.76 -13.63
N HIS A 126 -0.16 12.02 -14.94
CA HIS A 126 -1.27 11.64 -15.83
C HIS A 126 -1.40 10.13 -16.02
N ALA A 127 -0.31 9.38 -15.76
CA ALA A 127 -0.24 7.93 -15.74
C ALA A 127 -0.86 7.19 -16.95
N ALA A 128 -1.02 7.86 -18.09
CA ALA A 128 -1.81 7.38 -19.24
C ALA A 128 -1.22 6.16 -19.97
N GLY A 129 0.05 5.83 -19.72
CA GLY A 129 0.74 4.70 -20.35
C GLY A 129 0.92 3.46 -19.46
N TYR A 130 0.52 3.50 -18.19
CA TYR A 130 0.75 2.39 -17.28
C TYR A 130 -0.35 1.33 -17.35
N SER A 131 0.02 0.05 -17.23
CA SER A 131 -0.91 -1.07 -17.03
C SER A 131 -0.27 -2.11 -16.13
N GLY A 132 -0.84 -2.30 -14.94
CA GLY A 132 -0.23 -3.15 -13.92
C GLY A 132 -1.10 -3.33 -12.70
N ASN A 133 -0.59 -4.05 -11.71
CA ASN A 133 -1.18 -4.02 -10.38
C ASN A 133 -0.97 -2.63 -9.79
N VAL A 134 -1.94 -2.16 -9.00
CA VAL A 134 -1.86 -0.86 -8.34
C VAL A 134 -1.88 -0.99 -6.83
N TYR A 135 -1.04 -0.19 -6.18
CA TYR A 135 -1.00 0.02 -4.74
C TYR A 135 -1.19 1.51 -4.49
N VAL A 136 -2.29 1.90 -3.87
CA VAL A 136 -2.61 3.32 -3.62
C VAL A 136 -2.54 3.57 -2.11
N SER A 137 -1.42 4.17 -1.69
CA SER A 137 -1.13 4.49 -0.29
C SER A 137 -1.83 5.77 0.13
N GLU A 138 -2.41 5.77 1.33
CA GLU A 138 -3.00 6.94 1.99
C GLU A 138 -3.90 7.78 1.07
N TYR A 139 -4.73 7.11 0.25
CA TYR A 139 -5.51 7.78 -0.79
C TYR A 139 -6.42 8.89 -0.24
N ALA A 140 -6.86 8.79 1.02
CA ALA A 140 -7.75 9.78 1.64
C ALA A 140 -7.03 11.09 1.99
N TRP A 141 -5.70 11.11 1.93
CA TRP A 141 -4.84 12.26 2.20
C TRP A 141 -4.21 12.86 0.93
N ALA A 142 -4.60 12.37 -0.24
CA ALA A 142 -4.23 12.98 -1.52
C ALA A 142 -4.88 14.37 -1.67
N GLU A 143 -4.27 15.26 -2.46
CA GLU A 143 -4.84 16.56 -2.83
C GLU A 143 -6.15 16.39 -3.61
N ASN A 144 -6.24 15.34 -4.44
CA ASN A 144 -7.45 14.98 -5.17
C ASN A 144 -7.71 13.46 -5.16
N PRO A 145 -8.30 12.92 -4.08
CA PRO A 145 -8.54 11.49 -3.93
C PRO A 145 -9.40 10.91 -5.06
N GLY A 146 -10.47 11.60 -5.45
CA GLY A 146 -11.37 11.14 -6.51
C GLY A 146 -10.67 10.92 -7.85
N ARG A 147 -9.81 11.87 -8.27
CA ARG A 147 -9.00 11.75 -9.48
C ARG A 147 -7.98 10.61 -9.36
N LEU A 148 -7.23 10.55 -8.26
CA LEU A 148 -6.22 9.53 -8.00
C LEU A 148 -6.81 8.12 -8.13
N LEU A 149 -7.93 7.87 -7.44
CA LEU A 149 -8.62 6.59 -7.42
C LEU A 149 -9.17 6.20 -8.79
N LYS A 150 -9.66 7.16 -9.57
CA LYS A 150 -10.14 6.93 -10.94
C LYS A 150 -9.00 6.53 -11.87
N ILE A 151 -7.85 7.18 -11.77
CA ILE A 151 -6.65 6.85 -12.56
C ILE A 151 -6.15 5.44 -12.18
N ALA A 152 -6.01 5.15 -10.89
CA ALA A 152 -5.54 3.85 -10.42
C ALA A 152 -6.44 2.70 -10.91
N LYS A 153 -7.77 2.87 -10.84
CA LYS A 153 -8.73 1.89 -11.39
C LYS A 153 -8.61 1.69 -12.90
N GLY A 154 -8.25 2.74 -13.65
CA GLY A 154 -8.00 2.66 -15.08
C GLY A 154 -6.75 1.82 -15.41
N ILE A 155 -5.65 2.06 -14.71
CA ILE A 155 -4.37 1.35 -14.90
C ILE A 155 -4.51 -0.15 -14.65
N SER A 156 -5.27 -0.51 -13.61
CA SER A 156 -5.46 -1.90 -13.21
C SER A 156 -6.66 -2.56 -13.87
N MET A 157 -7.27 -2.02 -14.94
CA MET A 157 -8.54 -2.51 -15.47
C MET A 157 -8.50 -3.91 -16.11
N HIS A 158 -7.33 -4.38 -16.56
CA HIS A 158 -7.22 -5.71 -17.18
C HIS A 158 -7.47 -6.82 -16.16
N LYS A 159 -8.15 -7.90 -16.58
CA LYS A 159 -8.55 -9.02 -15.69
C LYS A 159 -7.41 -9.59 -14.85
N ARG A 160 -6.18 -9.62 -15.40
CA ARG A 160 -4.97 -10.13 -14.73
C ARG A 160 -4.40 -9.23 -13.63
N HIS A 161 -4.78 -7.95 -13.58
CA HIS A 161 -4.21 -6.99 -12.63
C HIS A 161 -5.02 -6.89 -11.35
N ARG A 162 -4.31 -6.61 -10.25
CA ARG A 162 -4.87 -6.46 -8.91
C ARG A 162 -4.85 -5.01 -8.45
N SER A 163 -5.75 -4.65 -7.53
CA SER A 163 -5.82 -3.32 -6.94
C SER A 163 -5.83 -3.40 -5.42
N THR A 164 -4.91 -2.68 -4.79
CA THR A 164 -4.81 -2.56 -3.34
C THR A 164 -4.93 -1.10 -2.96
N PHE A 165 -6.03 -0.74 -2.30
CA PHE A 165 -6.26 0.60 -1.77
C PHE A 165 -6.13 0.55 -0.25
N TYR A 166 -5.33 1.42 0.33
CA TYR A 166 -5.16 1.46 1.78
C TYR A 166 -5.00 2.88 2.29
N THR A 167 -5.59 3.19 3.43
CA THR A 167 -5.58 4.55 3.99
C THR A 167 -5.89 4.52 5.48
N THR A 168 -5.53 5.60 6.18
CA THR A 168 -6.30 6.01 7.36
C THR A 168 -7.46 6.91 6.91
N PRO A 169 -8.60 6.93 7.61
CA PRO A 169 -9.68 7.89 7.40
C PRO A 169 -9.21 9.35 7.37
N SER A 170 -9.91 10.18 6.60
CA SER A 170 -9.72 11.63 6.53
C SER A 170 -11.08 12.36 6.51
N LEU A 171 -11.05 13.69 6.37
CA LEU A 171 -12.25 14.51 6.22
C LEU A 171 -12.75 14.59 4.77
N ASP A 172 -12.05 13.99 3.81
CA ASP A 172 -12.37 14.11 2.38
C ASP A 172 -13.59 13.28 1.98
N ALA A 173 -14.58 13.94 1.36
CA ALA A 173 -15.84 13.33 0.97
C ALA A 173 -15.72 12.34 -0.19
N ASP A 174 -14.83 12.57 -1.15
CA ASP A 174 -14.61 11.67 -2.28
C ASP A 174 -13.94 10.37 -1.81
N ALA A 175 -12.96 10.51 -0.91
CA ALA A 175 -12.31 9.36 -0.26
C ALA A 175 -13.30 8.56 0.58
N PHE A 176 -14.14 9.22 1.38
CA PHE A 176 -15.18 8.54 2.16
C PHE A 176 -16.21 7.85 1.25
N THR A 177 -16.63 8.50 0.16
CA THR A 177 -17.56 7.91 -0.83
C THR A 177 -16.97 6.65 -1.44
N PHE A 178 -15.70 6.67 -1.85
CA PHE A 178 -15.01 5.50 -2.37
C PHE A 178 -14.94 4.37 -1.35
N TRP A 179 -14.55 4.68 -0.11
CA TRP A 179 -14.49 3.72 0.98
C TRP A 179 -15.87 3.09 1.24
N LEU A 180 -16.93 3.89 1.31
CA LEU A 180 -18.29 3.42 1.56
C LEU A 180 -18.79 2.50 0.44
N GLN A 181 -18.46 2.80 -0.81
CA GLN A 181 -18.75 1.93 -1.96
C GLN A 181 -18.03 0.58 -1.84
N ALA A 182 -16.77 0.57 -1.38
CA ALA A 182 -16.02 -0.66 -1.16
C ALA A 182 -16.64 -1.53 -0.05
N GLN A 183 -17.10 -0.93 1.05
CA GLN A 183 -17.76 -1.68 2.14
C GLN A 183 -19.08 -2.34 1.70
N LYS A 184 -19.77 -1.77 0.71
CA LYS A 184 -21.06 -2.28 0.18
C LYS A 184 -20.88 -3.26 -0.98
N SER A 185 -19.65 -3.56 -1.38
CA SER A 185 -19.37 -4.30 -2.61
C SER A 185 -19.03 -5.76 -2.32
N ASP A 186 -19.85 -6.69 -2.83
CA ASP A 186 -19.59 -8.14 -2.68
C ASP A 186 -18.42 -8.65 -3.53
N SER A 187 -17.98 -7.86 -4.53
CA SER A 187 -16.89 -8.21 -5.44
C SER A 187 -15.52 -7.68 -5.01
N GLN A 188 -15.46 -7.00 -3.87
CA GLN A 188 -14.25 -6.42 -3.31
C GLN A 188 -14.08 -6.89 -1.87
N TRP A 189 -12.85 -7.22 -1.52
CA TRP A 189 -12.54 -7.55 -0.13
C TRP A 189 -12.23 -6.28 0.66
N SER A 190 -12.71 -6.20 1.90
CA SER A 190 -12.45 -5.06 2.78
C SER A 190 -12.06 -5.52 4.19
N GLN A 191 -11.15 -4.78 4.83
CA GLN A 191 -10.80 -4.98 6.24
C GLN A 191 -10.47 -3.65 6.91
N SER A 192 -10.79 -3.55 8.20
CA SER A 192 -10.31 -2.50 9.09
C SER A 192 -9.34 -3.08 10.12
N VAL A 193 -8.20 -2.42 10.34
CA VAL A 193 -7.18 -2.82 11.34
C VAL A 193 -6.83 -1.61 12.21
N THR A 194 -7.30 -1.59 13.44
CA THR A 194 -7.07 -0.50 14.41
C THR A 194 -5.75 -0.67 15.17
N ILE A 195 -5.33 0.36 15.89
CA ILE A 195 -4.17 0.26 16.79
C ILE A 195 -4.43 -0.75 17.92
N GLU A 196 -5.68 -0.87 18.39
CA GLU A 196 -6.06 -1.84 19.42
C GLU A 196 -5.97 -3.28 18.88
N ASP A 197 -6.35 -3.53 17.63
CA ASP A 197 -6.18 -4.84 16.98
C ASP A 197 -4.69 -5.23 16.91
N ILE A 198 -3.82 -4.26 16.62
CA ILE A 198 -2.36 -4.50 16.55
C ILE A 198 -1.76 -4.71 17.96
N ALA A 199 -2.18 -3.90 18.93
CA ALA A 199 -1.66 -3.95 20.30
C ALA A 199 -2.12 -5.20 21.06
N GLY A 200 -3.39 -5.58 20.91
CA GLY A 200 -3.97 -6.77 21.53
C GLY A 200 -3.32 -8.08 21.04
N ASN A 201 -2.74 -8.07 19.85
CA ASN A 201 -2.00 -9.21 19.28
C ASN A 201 -0.50 -9.19 19.62
N GLY A 202 -0.01 -8.27 20.46
CA GLY A 202 1.38 -8.20 20.91
C GLY A 202 2.40 -7.97 19.78
N CYS A 203 1.96 -7.38 18.66
CA CYS A 203 2.74 -7.32 17.43
C CYS A 203 3.73 -6.15 17.39
N LEU A 204 3.21 -4.92 17.36
CA LEU A 204 4.00 -3.70 17.15
C LEU A 204 3.95 -2.73 18.33
N TYR A 205 2.83 -2.73 19.07
CA TYR A 205 2.56 -1.79 20.16
C TYR A 205 2.09 -2.54 21.38
N SER A 206 2.33 -1.97 22.55
CA SER A 206 1.69 -2.41 23.78
C SER A 206 0.35 -1.69 23.98
N PRO A 207 -0.59 -2.26 24.75
CA PRO A 207 -1.78 -1.54 25.19
C PRO A 207 -1.45 -0.19 25.87
N ASP A 208 -0.34 -0.10 26.59
CA ASP A 208 0.10 1.14 27.25
C ASP A 208 0.49 2.23 26.24
N ASP A 209 1.10 1.87 25.10
CA ASP A 209 1.38 2.81 24.02
C ASP A 209 0.08 3.42 23.45
N VAL A 210 -0.98 2.61 23.36
CA VAL A 210 -2.30 3.07 22.88
C VAL A 210 -2.91 4.08 23.83
N VAL A 211 -2.81 3.85 25.14
CA VAL A 211 -3.30 4.78 26.18
C VAL A 211 -2.55 6.10 26.08
N ARG A 212 -1.20 6.07 26.07
CA ARG A 212 -0.38 7.28 25.98
C ARG A 212 -0.72 8.10 24.74
N LEU A 213 -0.80 7.44 23.59
CA LEU A 213 -1.10 8.12 22.32
C LEU A 213 -2.50 8.76 22.31
N ARG A 214 -3.48 8.12 22.96
CA ARG A 214 -4.83 8.68 23.11
C ARG A 214 -4.83 9.94 23.96
N GLU A 215 -3.97 10.03 24.97
CA GLU A 215 -3.85 11.20 25.84
C GLU A 215 -3.11 12.38 25.17
N GLU A 216 -2.21 12.09 24.23
CA GLU A 216 -1.38 13.09 23.53
C GLU A 216 -2.07 13.74 22.32
N MET A 217 -3.20 13.19 21.86
CA MET A 217 -3.86 13.59 20.60
C MET A 217 -5.30 14.07 20.83
N SER A 218 -5.85 14.82 19.86
CA SER A 218 -7.29 15.09 19.88
C SER A 218 -8.10 13.82 19.63
N GLU A 219 -9.30 13.75 20.19
CA GLU A 219 -10.21 12.61 20.02
C GLU A 219 -10.49 12.31 18.54
N LEU A 220 -10.70 13.37 17.73
CA LEU A 220 -10.94 13.26 16.30
C LEU A 220 -9.74 12.67 15.55
N GLU A 221 -8.53 13.18 15.82
CA GLU A 221 -7.33 12.67 15.17
C GLU A 221 -7.04 11.22 15.57
N PHE A 222 -7.21 10.88 16.86
CA PHE A 222 -7.02 9.52 17.33
C PHE A 222 -8.02 8.56 16.67
N ALA A 223 -9.29 8.95 16.61
CA ALA A 223 -10.36 8.17 15.98
C ALA A 223 -10.06 7.89 14.49
N MET A 224 -9.66 8.91 13.74
CA MET A 224 -9.31 8.78 12.33
C MET A 224 -8.04 7.98 12.12
N LEU A 225 -6.93 8.40 12.74
CA LEU A 225 -5.60 7.91 12.41
C LEU A 225 -5.29 6.55 13.01
N TYR A 226 -5.95 6.18 14.11
CA TYR A 226 -5.62 4.98 14.86
C TYR A 226 -6.79 4.01 15.06
N MET A 227 -8.03 4.48 15.03
CA MET A 227 -9.22 3.62 15.22
C MET A 227 -10.00 3.34 13.94
N CYS A 228 -9.51 3.78 12.77
CA CYS A 228 -10.16 3.55 11.48
C CYS A 228 -11.59 4.13 11.39
N GLN A 229 -11.89 5.18 12.17
CA GLN A 229 -13.21 5.81 12.20
C GLN A 229 -13.28 7.00 11.26
N TRP A 230 -14.23 6.99 10.34
CA TRP A 230 -14.53 8.13 9.48
C TRP A 230 -15.35 9.18 10.24
N PRO A 231 -14.98 10.46 10.16
CA PRO A 231 -15.63 11.53 10.92
C PRO A 231 -16.99 11.91 10.33
N THR A 232 -17.91 12.37 11.17
CA THR A 232 -19.28 12.76 10.76
C THR A 232 -19.29 13.86 9.69
N GLN A 233 -18.31 14.75 9.68
CA GLN A 233 -18.19 15.78 8.63
C GLN A 233 -18.02 15.15 7.24
N ALA A 234 -17.19 14.10 7.10
CA ALA A 234 -17.04 13.38 5.84
C ALA A 234 -18.34 12.65 5.45
N VAL A 235 -19.05 12.10 6.44
CA VAL A 235 -20.35 11.43 6.24
C VAL A 235 -21.41 12.40 5.71
N ASN A 236 -21.51 13.58 6.32
CA ASN A 236 -22.55 14.57 6.00
C ASN A 236 -22.33 15.29 4.66
N GLN A 237 -21.12 15.27 4.12
CA GLN A 237 -20.81 15.83 2.81
C GLN A 237 -21.25 14.91 1.66
N VAL A 238 -21.51 13.63 1.94
CA VAL A 238 -22.05 12.69 0.96
C VAL A 238 -23.58 12.81 0.98
N VAL A 239 -24.15 13.43 -0.06
CA VAL A 239 -25.59 13.54 -0.25
C VAL A 239 -26.22 12.14 -0.19
N PRO A 240 -27.36 11.93 0.50
CA PRO A 240 -28.01 10.63 0.49
C PRO A 240 -28.44 10.31 -0.95
N LEU A 241 -28.02 9.14 -1.45
CA LEU A 241 -28.54 8.56 -2.69
C LEU A 241 -30.05 8.31 -2.59
#